data_AF-A0AAE3GPM6-F1
#
_entry.id   AF-A0AAE3GPM6-F1
#
_cell.length_a   1.000
_cell.length_b   1.000
_cell.length_c   1.000
_cell.angle_alpha   90.00
_cell.angle_beta   90.00
_cell.angle_gamma   90.00
#
_symmetry.space_group_name_H-M   'P 1'
#
loop_
_entity.id
_entity.type
_entity.pdbx_description
1 polymer ?
#
loop_
_entity_poly.entity_id
_entity_poly.type
_entity_poly.pdbx_seq_one_letter_code
_entity_poly.pdbx_strand_id
1 'polypeptide(L)'
;MDAAAYRSVFDYLPRLTPEGTYVMVGGATARFFQVMFLGPWISRISRQKVKCLASKPNQEDLTILKDLMEAGKIVPFIDRCYKLSEVPAAIHYLEQRQVRGKVAISI
;
A
#
# COMPACT_ATOMS: atom_id res chain seq x y z
N MET A 1 8.56 0.83 -3.55
CA MET A 1 7.16 1.16 -3.23
C MET A 1 7.05 1.25 -1.72
N ASP A 2 6.43 2.31 -1.18
CA ASP A 2 6.19 2.47 0.26
C ASP A 2 4.68 2.44 0.53
N ALA A 3 4.24 1.41 1.26
CA ALA A 3 2.85 1.21 1.64
C ALA A 3 2.55 1.66 3.09
N ALA A 4 3.59 1.88 3.90
CA ALA A 4 3.47 2.24 5.30
C ALA A 4 3.64 3.77 5.49
N ALA A 5 4.52 4.38 4.70
CA ALA A 5 4.83 5.81 4.67
C ALA A 5 5.14 6.42 6.05
N TYR A 6 5.75 5.64 6.95
CA TYR A 6 6.12 6.09 8.29
C TYR A 6 7.45 6.85 8.32
N ARG A 7 8.29 6.68 7.30
CA ARG A 7 9.57 7.39 7.15
C ARG A 7 9.47 8.52 6.15
N SER A 8 10.45 9.41 6.16
CA SER A 8 10.51 10.52 5.22
C SER A 8 10.86 10.00 3.82
N VAL A 9 10.33 10.63 2.76
CA VAL A 9 10.75 10.31 1.38
C VAL A 9 12.27 10.46 1.23
N PHE A 10 12.85 11.45 1.91
CA PHE A 10 14.29 11.70 1.90
C PHE A 10 15.12 10.56 2.51
N ASP A 11 14.54 9.68 3.33
CA ASP A 11 15.23 8.49 3.85
C ASP A 11 15.38 7.41 2.77
N TYR A 12 14.51 7.43 1.75
CA TYR A 12 14.47 6.46 0.68
C TYR A 12 15.21 6.92 -0.58
N LEU A 13 15.24 8.23 -0.89
CA LEU A 13 15.88 8.75 -2.10
C LEU A 13 17.34 8.29 -2.27
N PRO A 14 18.22 8.32 -1.23
CA PRO A 14 19.60 7.85 -1.37
C PRO A 14 19.74 6.35 -1.68
N ARG A 15 18.68 5.56 -1.46
CA ARG A 15 18.65 4.10 -1.70
C ARG A 15 18.09 3.73 -3.07
N LEU A 16 17.54 4.70 -3.81
CA LEU A 16 17.05 4.49 -5.15
C LEU A 16 18.19 4.54 -6.16
N THR A 17 18.02 3.85 -7.28
CA THR A 17 18.87 4.05 -8.44
C THR A 17 18.75 5.49 -8.95
N PRO A 18 19.73 6.01 -9.71
CA PRO A 18 19.71 7.40 -10.21
C PRO A 18 18.43 7.80 -10.97
N GLU A 19 17.77 6.85 -11.63
CA GLU A 19 16.49 7.04 -12.35
C GLU A 19 15.31 6.30 -11.68
N GLY A 20 15.50 5.90 -10.42
CA GLY A 20 14.53 5.15 -9.65
C GLY A 20 13.24 5.94 -9.41
N THR A 21 12.15 5.20 -9.19
CA THR A 21 10.84 5.78 -8.87
C THR A 21 10.43 5.40 -7.45
N TYR A 22 10.32 6.41 -6.59
CA TYR A 22 9.59 6.30 -5.33
C TYR A 22 8.09 6.34 -5.62
N VAL A 23 7.37 5.29 -5.23
CA VAL A 23 5.91 5.20 -5.33
C VAL A 23 5.33 5.02 -3.94
N MET A 24 4.57 6.01 -3.48
CA MET A 24 3.80 5.96 -2.24
C MET A 24 2.40 5.40 -2.53
N VAL A 25 2.00 4.34 -1.84
CA VAL A 25 0.71 3.64 -2.07
C VAL A 25 -0.29 3.92 -0.95
N GLY A 26 0.17 4.13 0.29
CA GLY A 26 -0.68 4.34 1.45
C GLY A 26 0.12 4.74 2.68
N GLY A 27 -0.56 4.90 3.82
CA GLY A 27 0.06 5.27 5.10
C GLY A 27 -0.47 6.60 5.63
N ALA A 28 0.39 7.39 6.28
CA ALA A 28 -0.03 8.63 6.93
C ALA A 28 -0.59 9.67 5.94
N THR A 29 -1.84 10.11 6.16
CA THR A 29 -2.54 11.07 5.28
C THR A 29 -1.76 12.37 5.07
N ALA A 30 -1.15 12.93 6.11
CA ALA A 30 -0.31 14.12 6.00
C ALA A 30 0.90 13.91 5.07
N ARG A 31 1.49 12.71 5.09
CA ARG A 31 2.60 12.33 4.20
C ARG A 31 2.12 12.21 2.76
N PHE A 32 0.94 11.66 2.54
CA PHE A 32 0.35 11.56 1.21
C PHE A 32 0.19 12.95 0.58
N PHE A 33 -0.36 13.92 1.33
CA PHE A 33 -0.46 15.31 0.89
C PHE A 33 0.91 15.93 0.63
N GLN A 34 1.89 15.72 1.52
CA GLN A 34 3.25 16.21 1.33
C GLN A 34 3.86 15.72 0.01
N VAL A 35 3.77 14.42 -0.28
CA VAL A 35 4.31 13.83 -1.51
C VAL A 35 3.51 14.28 -2.74
N MET A 36 2.20 14.43 -2.62
CA MET A 36 1.35 14.94 -3.70
C MET A 36 1.70 16.38 -4.09
N PHE A 37 1.92 17.27 -3.11
CA PHE A 37 2.22 18.67 -3.39
C PHE A 37 3.70 18.94 -3.68
N LEU A 38 4.62 18.29 -2.97
CA LEU A 38 6.06 18.55 -3.09
C LEU A 38 6.80 17.54 -3.98
N GLY A 39 6.15 16.44 -4.38
CA GLY A 39 6.75 15.39 -5.21
C GLY A 39 7.42 15.88 -6.49
N PRO A 40 6.80 16.78 -7.28
CA PRO A 40 7.41 17.32 -8.49
C PRO A 40 8.70 18.12 -8.21
N TRP A 41 8.72 18.90 -7.13
CA TRP A 41 9.90 19.66 -6.70
C TRP A 41 11.01 18.74 -6.24
N ILE A 42 10.68 17.77 -5.38
CA ILE A 42 11.63 16.77 -4.89
C ILE A 42 12.23 16.00 -6.08
N SER A 43 11.39 15.61 -7.04
CA SER A 43 11.82 14.86 -8.21
C SER A 43 12.79 15.64 -9.11
N ARG A 44 12.58 16.96 -9.24
CA ARG A 44 13.47 17.83 -10.01
C ARG A 44 14.84 17.99 -9.36
N ILE A 45 14.87 18.06 -8.03
CA ILE A 45 16.12 18.23 -7.26
C ILE A 45 16.90 16.91 -7.19
N SER A 46 16.22 15.79 -6.93
CA SER A 46 16.88 14.48 -6.76
C SER A 46 17.16 13.74 -8.07
N ARG A 47 16.63 14.20 -9.21
CA ARG A 47 16.58 13.50 -10.51
C ARG A 47 15.84 12.14 -10.49
N GLN A 48 15.28 11.75 -9.34
CA GLN A 48 14.51 10.53 -9.16
C GLN A 48 13.02 10.85 -9.23
N LYS A 49 12.18 9.91 -9.65
CA LYS A 49 10.73 10.15 -9.76
C LYS A 49 10.05 9.92 -8.41
N VAL A 50 9.22 10.87 -7.98
CA VAL A 50 8.43 10.75 -6.75
C VAL A 50 6.95 10.80 -7.12
N LYS A 51 6.21 9.72 -6.86
CA LYS A 51 4.81 9.58 -7.26
C LYS A 51 3.94 9.06 -6.10
N CYS A 52 2.70 9.53 -6.07
CA CYS A 52 1.62 8.90 -5.31
C CYS A 52 0.83 7.98 -6.24
N LEU A 53 0.60 6.74 -5.83
CA LEU A 53 -0.27 5.83 -6.54
C LEU A 53 -1.72 6.08 -6.09
N ALA A 54 -2.50 6.72 -6.95
CA ALA A 54 -3.95 6.71 -6.84
C ALA A 54 -4.48 5.51 -7.64
N SER A 55 -4.72 4.39 -6.95
CA SER A 55 -5.30 3.21 -7.60
C SER A 55 -6.82 3.34 -7.64
N LYS A 56 -7.40 3.20 -8.84
CA LYS A 56 -8.84 3.05 -9.03
C LYS A 56 -9.11 1.58 -9.35
N PRO A 57 -9.79 0.83 -8.46
CA PRO A 57 -10.15 -0.56 -8.74
C PRO A 57 -10.97 -0.64 -10.04
N ASN A 58 -10.62 -1.60 -10.91
CA ASN A 58 -11.34 -1.88 -12.14
C ASN A 58 -11.50 -3.39 -12.32
N GLN A 59 -12.48 -3.78 -13.14
CA GLN A 59 -12.88 -5.17 -13.30
C GLN A 59 -11.80 -6.02 -14.00
N GLU A 60 -11.10 -5.44 -14.97
CA GLU A 60 -10.06 -6.13 -15.74
C GLU A 60 -8.92 -6.59 -14.83
N ASP A 61 -8.37 -5.67 -14.03
CA ASP A 61 -7.31 -5.97 -13.06
C ASP A 61 -7.75 -6.99 -12.01
N LEU A 62 -9.00 -6.90 -11.53
CA LEU A 62 -9.55 -7.87 -10.58
C LEU A 62 -9.72 -9.25 -11.19
N THR A 63 -10.07 -9.34 -12.47
CA THR A 63 -10.18 -10.61 -13.21
C THR A 63 -8.80 -11.24 -13.36
N ILE A 64 -7.78 -10.45 -13.71
CA ILE A 64 -6.39 -10.92 -13.75
C ILE A 64 -5.95 -11.46 -12.39
N LEU A 65 -6.23 -10.73 -11.30
CA LEU A 65 -5.88 -11.17 -9.94
C LEU A 65 -6.60 -12.47 -9.56
N LYS A 66 -7.88 -12.61 -9.94
CA LYS A 66 -8.65 -13.84 -9.74
C LYS A 66 -7.98 -15.02 -10.46
N ASP A 67 -7.66 -14.88 -11.74
CA ASP A 67 -7.06 -15.96 -12.53
C ASP A 67 -5.69 -16.38 -11.97
N LEU A 68 -4.90 -15.42 -11.48
CA LEU A 68 -3.63 -15.70 -10.81
C LEU A 68 -3.80 -16.43 -9.48
N MET A 69 -4.88 -16.15 -8.74
CA MET A 69 -5.22 -16.87 -7.51
C MET A 69 -5.73 -18.29 -7.80
N GLU A 70 -6.59 -18.47 -8.79
CA GLU A 70 -7.08 -19.79 -9.22
C GLU A 70 -5.95 -20.68 -9.76
N ALA A 71 -4.99 -20.09 -10.47
CA ALA A 71 -3.78 -20.78 -10.94
C ALA A 71 -2.74 -21.05 -9.83
N GLY A 72 -2.99 -20.63 -8.59
CA GLY A 72 -2.07 -20.80 -7.45
C GLY A 72 -0.78 -19.97 -7.54
N LYS A 73 -0.68 -19.02 -8.49
CA LYS A 73 0.49 -18.14 -8.65
C LYS A 73 0.52 -17.03 -7.60
N ILE A 74 -0.65 -16.65 -7.09
CA ILE A 74 -0.81 -15.74 -5.96
C ILE A 74 -1.64 -16.47 -4.91
N VAL A 75 -1.10 -16.63 -3.70
CA VAL A 75 -1.84 -17.22 -2.57
C VAL A 75 -2.07 -16.14 -1.52
N PRO A 76 -3.31 -15.69 -1.30
CA PRO A 76 -3.59 -14.70 -0.26
C PRO A 76 -3.36 -15.32 1.12
N PHE A 77 -2.55 -14.66 1.94
CA PHE A 77 -2.37 -15.03 3.33
C PHE A 77 -3.43 -14.35 4.20
N ILE A 78 -4.33 -15.13 4.78
CA ILE A 78 -5.35 -14.67 5.73
C ILE A 78 -4.82 -14.90 7.14
N ASP A 79 -4.61 -13.81 7.87
CA ASP A 79 -4.12 -13.85 9.25
C ASP A 79 -5.20 -14.42 10.18
N ARG A 80 -6.40 -13.85 10.08
CA ARG A 80 -7.54 -14.13 10.95
C ARG A 80 -8.84 -13.95 10.18
N CYS A 81 -9.82 -14.77 10.57
CA CYS A 81 -11.20 -14.66 10.11
C CYS A 81 -12.09 -14.34 11.32
N TYR A 82 -12.95 -13.33 11.20
CA TYR A 82 -13.90 -12.91 12.23
C TYR A 82 -15.32 -13.06 11.70
N LYS A 83 -16.29 -13.33 12.56
CA LYS A 83 -17.71 -13.27 12.17
C LYS A 83 -18.13 -11.82 11.92
N LEU A 84 -19.20 -11.63 11.15
CA LEU A 84 -19.76 -10.30 10.90
C LEU A 84 -20.11 -9.55 12.21
N SER A 85 -20.53 -10.27 13.25
CA SER A 85 -20.79 -9.72 14.59
C SER A 85 -19.53 -9.21 15.31
N GLU A 86 -18.34 -9.62 14.87
CA GLU A 86 -17.05 -9.36 15.51
C GLU A 86 -16.23 -8.27 14.77
N VAL A 87 -16.85 -7.57 13.82
CA VAL A 87 -16.21 -6.46 13.08
C VAL A 87 -15.52 -5.43 14.00
N PRO A 88 -16.09 -5.02 15.15
CA PRO A 88 -15.38 -4.11 16.07
C PRO A 88 -14.05 -4.69 16.57
N ALA A 89 -13.99 -5.98 16.87
CA ALA A 89 -12.76 -6.65 17.28
C ALA A 89 -11.77 -6.79 16.11
N ALA A 90 -12.26 -7.07 14.90
CA ALA A 90 -11.45 -7.12 13.69
C ALA A 90 -10.77 -5.77 13.39
N ILE A 91 -11.50 -4.66 13.55
CA ILE A 91 -10.96 -3.30 13.39
C ILE A 91 -9.93 -3.00 14.49
N HIS A 92 -10.24 -3.29 15.75
CA HIS A 92 -9.29 -3.08 16.84
C HIS A 92 -7.97 -3.85 16.62
N TYR A 93 -8.06 -5.09 16.14
CA TYR A 93 -6.89 -5.88 15.76
C TYR A 93 -6.08 -5.25 14.61
N LEU A 94 -6.75 -4.71 13.59
CA LEU A 94 -6.09 -3.98 12.49
C LEU A 94 -5.35 -2.74 12.99
N GLU A 95 -5.96 -1.99 13.92
CA GLU A 95 -5.37 -0.77 14.50
C GLU A 95 -4.13 -1.02 15.34
N GLN A 96 -3.97 -2.23 15.91
CA GLN A 96 -2.75 -2.64 16.60
C GLN A 96 -1.54 -2.77 15.66
N ARG A 97 -1.75 -2.77 14.33
CA ARG A 97 -0.71 -2.84 13.29
C ARG A 97 0.21 -4.06 13.38
N GLN A 98 -0.25 -5.12 14.05
CA GLN A 98 0.46 -6.40 14.14
C GLN A 98 -0.05 -7.43 13.12
N VAL A 99 -1.01 -7.05 12.28
CA VAL A 99 -1.63 -7.89 11.27
C VAL A 99 -0.61 -8.31 10.21
N ARG A 100 -0.57 -9.60 9.92
CA ARG A 100 0.24 -10.21 8.88
C ARG A 100 -0.67 -10.66 7.75
N GLY A 101 -0.68 -9.95 6.62
CA GLY A 101 -1.54 -10.29 5.49
C GLY A 101 -2.94 -9.68 5.59
N LYS A 102 -3.98 -10.48 5.39
CA LYS A 102 -5.38 -10.01 5.29
C LYS A 102 -6.23 -10.49 6.47
N VAL A 103 -7.18 -9.65 6.88
CA VAL A 103 -8.26 -10.01 7.80
C VAL A 103 -9.52 -10.25 6.98
N ALA A 104 -10.16 -11.40 7.17
CA ALA A 104 -11.40 -11.77 6.50
C ALA A 104 -12.59 -11.68 7.47
N ILE A 105 -13.77 -11.36 6.91
CA ILE A 105 -15.04 -11.41 7.65
C ILE A 105 -15.88 -12.54 7.06
N SER A 106 -16.31 -13.49 7.88
CA SER A 106 -17.28 -14.53 7.54
C SER A 106 -18.69 -14.05 7.85
N ILE A 107 -19.62 -14.33 6.95
CA ILE A 107 -21.05 -14.04 7.08
C ILE A 107 -21.79 -15.31 7.48
#